data_AF-A0A183DVR9-F1
#
_entry.id   AF-A0A183DVR9-F1
#
_cell.length_a   1.000
_cell.length_b   1.000
_cell.length_c   1.000
_cell.angle_alpha   90.00
_cell.angle_beta   90.00
_cell.angle_gamma   90.00
#
_symmetry.space_group_name_H-M   'P 1'
#
loop_
_entity.id
_entity.type
_entity.pdbx_description
1 polymer ?
#
loop_
_entity_poly.entity_id
_entity_poly.type
_entity_poly.pdbx_seq_one_letter_code
_entity_poly.pdbx_strand_id
1 'polypeptide(L)'
;MINNTLNFQLNSLDLQPVRDELKNLKKLVRDSRDMIAVLQYRPSPEKFPIILSQDCDDRRVQETVANFGTRVRYIKHMSGENAHITVLPGHKRYITYYRIARHYKLGLSYVFDTLNYSSVIITEDDLDIAPDFFEYFSATRRLLDIDKTLYCVSAWNDNGKAHLIDMSQPELLYRSDFFPGLGWMMTR
;
A
#
# COMPACT_ATOMS: atom_id res chain seq x y z
N MET A 1 68.62 4.22 -12.13
CA MET A 1 67.53 4.92 -11.41
C MET A 1 66.34 5.04 -12.34
N ILE A 2 65.39 4.10 -12.26
CA ILE A 2 64.05 4.22 -12.87
C ILE A 2 63.11 3.57 -11.85
N ASN A 3 62.37 4.38 -11.09
CA ASN A 3 61.28 3.93 -10.25
C ASN A 3 59.97 4.37 -10.92
N ASN A 4 59.34 3.46 -11.66
CA ASN A 4 57.98 3.61 -12.13
C ASN A 4 57.04 2.99 -11.09
N THR A 5 56.43 3.83 -10.25
CA THR A 5 55.29 3.42 -9.42
C THR A 5 54.04 4.05 -10.02
N LEU A 6 53.28 3.25 -10.78
CA LEU A 6 51.95 3.59 -11.26
C LEU A 6 51.01 3.64 -10.05
N ASN A 7 50.73 4.85 -9.55
CA ASN A 7 49.64 5.09 -8.61
C ASN A 7 48.32 5.06 -9.38
N PHE A 8 47.64 3.91 -9.38
CA PHE A 8 46.22 3.85 -9.72
C PHE A 8 45.42 4.48 -8.57
N GLN A 9 45.04 5.75 -8.71
CA GLN A 9 43.95 6.33 -7.92
C GLN A 9 42.65 5.65 -8.37
N LEU A 10 42.20 4.65 -7.62
CA LEU A 10 40.82 4.20 -7.66
C LEU A 10 39.94 5.33 -7.13
N ASN A 11 39.46 6.19 -8.03
CA ASN A 11 38.35 7.09 -7.75
C ASN A 11 37.20 6.24 -7.20
N SER A 12 36.71 6.60 -6.01
CA SER A 12 35.54 5.97 -5.41
C SER A 12 34.37 6.03 -6.39
N LEU A 13 33.99 4.88 -6.98
CA LEU A 13 32.80 4.81 -7.81
C LEU A 13 31.60 5.32 -7.01
N ASP A 14 30.85 6.26 -7.58
CA ASP A 14 29.56 6.65 -7.04
C ASP A 14 28.58 5.48 -7.19
N LEU A 15 28.31 4.81 -6.07
CA LEU A 15 27.42 3.65 -6.01
C LEU A 15 25.95 4.04 -5.81
N GLN A 16 25.62 5.33 -5.69
CA GLN A 16 24.25 5.77 -5.46
C GLN A 16 23.27 5.32 -6.57
N PRO A 17 23.61 5.42 -7.87
CA PRO A 17 22.72 4.93 -8.93
C PRO A 17 22.40 3.44 -8.82
N VAL A 18 23.40 2.62 -8.49
CA VAL A 18 23.25 1.16 -8.31
C VAL A 18 22.38 0.86 -7.09
N ARG A 19 22.53 1.62 -6.00
CA ARG A 19 21.69 1.48 -4.80
C ARG A 19 20.23 1.83 -5.08
N ASP A 20 19.99 2.90 -5.85
CA ASP A 20 18.64 3.32 -6.23
C ASP A 20 17.98 2.31 -7.17
N GLU A 21 18.74 1.75 -8.12
CA GLU A 21 18.28 0.66 -8.98
C GLU A 21 17.91 -0.59 -8.17
N LEU A 22 18.77 -1.03 -7.24
CA LEU A 22 18.49 -2.16 -6.35
C LEU A 22 17.27 -1.92 -5.45
N LYS A 23 17.11 -0.70 -4.92
CA LYS A 23 15.96 -0.32 -4.10
C LYS A 23 14.67 -0.40 -4.93
N ASN A 24 14.70 0.10 -6.15
CA ASN A 24 13.56 0.04 -7.06
C ASN A 24 13.21 -1.40 -7.43
N LEU A 25 14.20 -2.24 -7.76
CA LEU A 25 13.96 -3.64 -8.08
C LEU A 25 13.33 -4.39 -6.90
N LYS A 26 13.84 -4.16 -5.68
CA LYS A 26 13.25 -4.74 -4.46
C LYS A 26 11.80 -4.31 -4.26
N LYS A 27 11.49 -3.04 -4.51
CA LYS A 27 10.11 -2.53 -4.46
C LYS A 27 9.23 -3.28 -5.46
N LEU A 28 9.61 -3.33 -6.73
CA LEU A 28 8.83 -4.01 -7.77
C LEU A 28 8.58 -5.49 -7.48
N VAL A 29 9.59 -6.19 -6.97
CA VAL A 29 9.45 -7.60 -6.58
C VAL A 29 8.44 -7.76 -5.44
N ARG A 30 8.49 -6.86 -4.44
CA ARG A 30 7.53 -6.84 -3.34
C ARG A 30 6.12 -6.52 -3.83
N ASP A 31 5.94 -5.43 -4.57
CA ASP A 31 4.62 -5.03 -5.11
C ASP A 31 3.99 -6.18 -5.93
N SER A 32 4.82 -6.92 -6.69
CA SER A 32 4.37 -8.09 -7.44
C SER A 32 3.95 -9.25 -6.54
N ARG A 33 4.72 -9.52 -5.47
CA ARG A 33 4.43 -10.57 -4.48
C ARG A 33 3.12 -10.29 -3.75
N ASP A 34 2.95 -9.07 -3.27
CA ASP A 34 1.79 -8.65 -2.48
C ASP A 34 0.52 -8.81 -3.34
N MET A 35 0.58 -8.40 -4.61
CA MET A 35 -0.50 -8.62 -5.56
C MET A 35 -0.78 -10.08 -5.90
N ILE A 36 0.26 -10.92 -5.98
CA ILE A 36 0.06 -12.36 -6.15
C ILE A 36 -0.69 -12.93 -4.94
N ALA A 37 -0.32 -12.55 -3.72
CA ALA A 37 -1.00 -13.02 -2.51
C ALA A 37 -2.47 -12.55 -2.45
N VAL A 38 -2.73 -11.28 -2.75
CA VAL A 38 -4.09 -10.72 -2.84
C VAL A 38 -4.93 -11.50 -3.86
N LEU A 39 -4.40 -11.81 -5.04
CA LEU A 39 -5.11 -12.59 -6.05
C LEU A 39 -5.28 -14.06 -5.65
N GLN A 40 -4.29 -14.65 -4.97
CA GLN A 40 -4.29 -16.04 -4.54
C GLN A 40 -5.33 -16.30 -3.46
N TYR A 41 -5.42 -15.43 -2.46
CA TYR A 41 -6.36 -15.60 -1.33
C TYR A 41 -7.74 -15.00 -1.59
N ARG A 42 -7.94 -14.29 -2.72
CA ARG A 42 -9.25 -13.71 -3.08
C ARG A 42 -10.27 -14.82 -3.36
N PRO A 43 -11.37 -14.93 -2.58
CA PRO A 43 -12.33 -16.01 -2.75
C PRO A 43 -13.30 -15.80 -3.94
N SER A 44 -13.59 -14.55 -4.31
CA SER A 44 -14.48 -14.22 -5.43
C SER A 44 -14.13 -12.84 -6.01
N PRO A 45 -13.93 -12.72 -7.34
CA PRO A 45 -13.77 -11.44 -8.03
C PRO A 45 -14.99 -10.53 -7.92
N GLU A 46 -16.19 -11.10 -7.83
CA GLU A 46 -17.46 -10.36 -7.73
C GLU A 46 -17.64 -9.75 -6.33
N LYS A 47 -17.30 -10.51 -5.29
CA LYS A 47 -17.40 -10.06 -3.89
C LYS A 47 -16.26 -9.12 -3.52
N PHE A 48 -15.06 -9.35 -4.06
CA PHE A 48 -13.86 -8.57 -3.78
C PHE A 48 -13.20 -8.09 -5.09
N PRO A 49 -13.84 -7.13 -5.80
CA PRO A 49 -13.21 -6.50 -6.95
C PRO A 49 -11.96 -5.73 -6.49
N ILE A 50 -10.83 -5.96 -7.17
CA ILE A 50 -9.56 -5.31 -6.83
C ILE A 50 -9.40 -4.05 -7.69
N ILE A 51 -9.11 -2.92 -7.03
CA ILE A 51 -8.82 -1.64 -7.70
C ILE A 51 -7.39 -1.24 -7.36
N LEU A 52 -6.58 -0.99 -8.37
CA LEU A 52 -5.21 -0.51 -8.21
C LEU A 52 -5.15 0.96 -8.58
N SER A 53 -4.97 1.79 -7.57
CA SER A 53 -4.86 3.24 -7.70
C SER A 53 -3.40 3.66 -7.66
N GLN A 54 -2.87 4.17 -8.77
CA GLN A 54 -1.48 4.64 -8.87
C GLN A 54 -1.41 6.17 -8.91
N ASP A 55 -0.56 6.78 -8.07
CA ASP A 55 -0.24 8.21 -8.12
C ASP A 55 1.01 8.51 -8.96
N CYS A 56 2.20 8.06 -8.54
CA CYS A 56 3.46 8.40 -9.22
C CYS A 56 3.52 7.90 -10.68
N ASP A 57 4.41 8.45 -11.48
CA ASP A 57 4.55 8.13 -12.91
C ASP A 57 5.55 6.99 -13.19
N ASP A 58 5.78 6.08 -12.22
CA ASP A 58 6.69 4.94 -12.42
C ASP A 58 6.12 3.97 -13.46
N ARG A 59 6.75 3.94 -14.63
CA ARG A 59 6.37 3.10 -15.78
C ARG A 59 6.48 1.61 -15.46
N ARG A 60 7.41 1.21 -14.59
CA ARG A 60 7.63 -0.21 -14.25
C ARG A 60 6.48 -0.74 -13.41
N VAL A 61 5.93 0.09 -12.50
CA VAL A 61 4.69 -0.25 -11.78
C VAL A 61 3.54 -0.45 -12.77
N GLN A 62 3.43 0.43 -13.79
CA GLN A 62 2.39 0.30 -14.82
C GLN A 62 2.54 -1.00 -15.62
N GLU A 63 3.77 -1.38 -15.99
CA GLU A 63 4.07 -2.63 -16.67
C GLU A 63 3.72 -3.85 -15.81
N THR A 64 4.10 -3.83 -14.52
CA THR A 64 3.72 -4.88 -13.56
C THR A 64 2.20 -4.99 -13.45
N VAL A 65 1.49 -3.88 -13.31
CA VAL A 65 0.03 -3.87 -13.20
C VAL A 65 -0.64 -4.38 -14.46
N ALA A 66 -0.11 -4.05 -15.64
CA ALA A 66 -0.62 -4.53 -16.93
C ALA A 66 -0.63 -6.06 -17.02
N ASN A 67 0.34 -6.75 -16.40
CA ASN A 67 0.39 -8.22 -16.37
C ASN A 67 -0.80 -8.85 -15.61
N PHE A 68 -1.47 -8.11 -14.74
CA PHE A 68 -2.67 -8.61 -14.06
C PHE A 68 -3.91 -8.58 -14.95
N GLY A 69 -3.90 -7.80 -16.05
CA GLY A 69 -4.97 -7.77 -17.04
C GLY A 69 -6.33 -7.45 -16.42
N THR A 70 -7.37 -8.18 -16.82
CA THR A 70 -8.75 -7.97 -16.36
C THR A 70 -9.02 -8.43 -14.92
N ARG A 71 -8.03 -9.03 -14.24
CA ARG A 71 -8.18 -9.49 -12.84
C ARG A 71 -8.26 -8.33 -11.84
N VAL A 72 -7.80 -7.15 -12.25
CA VAL A 72 -7.77 -5.91 -11.46
C VAL A 72 -8.33 -4.76 -12.30
N ARG A 73 -8.88 -3.75 -11.62
CA ARG A 73 -9.25 -2.47 -12.23
C ARG A 73 -8.15 -1.46 -11.95
N TYR A 74 -7.37 -1.12 -12.97
CA TYR A 74 -6.29 -0.16 -12.83
C TYR A 74 -6.79 1.28 -13.07
N ILE A 75 -6.42 2.20 -12.18
CA ILE A 75 -6.66 3.63 -12.32
C ILE A 75 -5.35 4.41 -12.10
N LYS A 76 -5.00 5.24 -13.08
CA LYS A 76 -3.87 6.17 -12.99
C LYS A 76 -4.39 7.55 -12.67
N HIS A 77 -3.90 8.14 -11.59
CA HIS A 77 -4.14 9.56 -11.29
C HIS A 77 -3.02 10.43 -11.84
N MET A 78 -3.29 11.74 -11.97
CA MET A 78 -2.23 12.73 -12.16
C MET A 78 -1.29 12.66 -10.95
N SER A 79 0.01 12.48 -11.18
CA SER A 79 0.98 12.32 -10.12
C SER A 79 1.05 13.53 -9.20
N GLY A 80 1.35 13.27 -7.92
CA GLY A 80 1.56 14.32 -6.93
C GLY A 80 2.70 15.29 -7.27
N GLU A 81 3.61 14.91 -8.15
CA GLU A 81 4.66 15.79 -8.70
C GLU A 81 4.10 16.82 -9.66
N ASN A 82 3.19 16.41 -10.54
CA ASN A 82 2.55 17.25 -11.53
C ASN A 82 1.30 17.98 -11.01
N ALA A 83 0.86 17.66 -9.79
CA ALA A 83 -0.35 18.20 -9.19
C ALA A 83 -0.24 19.65 -8.66
N HIS A 84 0.93 20.28 -8.78
CA HIS A 84 1.21 21.67 -8.33
C HIS A 84 0.63 22.00 -6.95
N ILE A 85 0.86 21.11 -5.97
CA ILE A 85 0.24 21.20 -4.64
C ILE A 85 0.78 22.42 -3.88
N THR A 86 -0.14 23.26 -3.41
CA THR A 86 0.19 24.37 -2.50
C THR A 86 0.36 23.84 -1.08
N VAL A 87 1.49 24.14 -0.45
CA VAL A 87 1.80 23.77 0.94
C VAL A 87 1.88 25.01 1.83
N LEU A 88 1.53 24.85 3.10
CA LEU A 88 1.62 25.93 4.08
C LEU A 88 3.08 26.37 4.31
N PRO A 89 3.31 27.63 4.75
CA PRO A 89 4.63 28.06 5.19
C PRO A 89 5.23 27.09 6.22
N GLY A 90 6.51 26.74 6.05
CA GLY A 90 7.19 25.74 6.90
C GLY A 90 6.90 24.27 6.56
N HIS A 91 5.94 23.96 5.69
CA HIS A 91 5.55 22.58 5.36
C HIS A 91 6.23 22.01 4.11
N LYS A 92 7.19 22.72 3.50
CA LYS A 92 7.89 22.24 2.28
C LYS A 92 8.48 20.84 2.45
N ARG A 93 9.03 20.53 3.64
CA ARG A 93 9.57 19.20 3.96
C ARG A 93 8.52 18.08 4.04
N TYR A 94 7.24 18.42 4.13
CA TYR A 94 6.12 17.48 4.24
C TYR A 94 5.34 17.31 2.94
N ILE A 95 5.84 17.82 1.81
CA ILE A 95 5.14 17.75 0.51
C ILE A 95 4.70 16.32 0.15
N THR A 96 5.49 15.30 0.51
CA THR A 96 5.14 13.89 0.28
C THR A 96 3.84 13.50 0.99
N TYR A 97 3.61 13.96 2.22
CA TYR A 97 2.36 13.69 2.95
C TYR A 97 1.16 14.35 2.30
N TYR A 98 1.32 15.55 1.72
CA TYR A 98 0.27 16.20 0.94
C TYR A 98 -0.08 15.40 -0.31
N ARG A 99 0.94 14.83 -0.99
CA ARG A 99 0.73 13.96 -2.17
C ARG A 99 -0.03 12.69 -1.79
N ILE A 100 0.37 12.03 -0.69
CA ILE A 100 -0.31 10.83 -0.16
C ILE A 100 -1.77 11.16 0.19
N ALA A 101 -2.03 12.22 0.97
CA ALA A 101 -3.39 12.61 1.35
C ALA A 101 -4.27 12.90 0.12
N ARG A 102 -3.72 13.57 -0.90
CA ARG A 102 -4.40 13.78 -2.18
C ARG A 102 -4.70 12.46 -2.89
N HIS A 103 -3.75 11.53 -2.93
CA HIS A 103 -3.93 10.23 -3.59
C HIS A 103 -5.03 9.40 -2.92
N TYR A 104 -5.03 9.33 -1.58
CA TYR A 104 -6.11 8.70 -0.82
C TYR A 104 -7.48 9.31 -1.15
N LYS A 105 -7.58 10.64 -1.20
CA LYS A 105 -8.81 11.32 -1.59
C LYS A 105 -9.28 10.91 -2.99
N LEU A 106 -8.37 10.89 -3.97
CA LEU A 106 -8.70 10.51 -5.35
C LEU A 106 -9.14 9.06 -5.48
N GLY A 107 -8.45 8.13 -4.81
CA GLY A 107 -8.79 6.71 -4.80
C GLY A 107 -10.15 6.46 -4.12
N LEU A 108 -10.37 7.04 -2.94
CA LEU A 108 -11.63 6.90 -2.21
C LEU A 108 -12.82 7.52 -2.94
N SER A 109 -12.66 8.71 -3.53
CA SER A 109 -13.70 9.29 -4.39
C SER A 109 -14.01 8.41 -5.59
N TYR A 110 -13.00 7.79 -6.22
CA TYR A 110 -13.27 6.86 -7.31
C TYR A 110 -14.10 5.65 -6.84
N VAL A 111 -13.77 5.08 -5.68
CA VAL A 111 -14.51 3.94 -5.11
C VAL A 111 -15.94 4.32 -4.72
N PHE A 112 -16.13 5.41 -3.98
CA PHE A 112 -17.42 5.75 -3.38
C PHE A 112 -18.31 6.59 -4.29
N ASP A 113 -17.74 7.50 -5.08
CA ASP A 113 -18.51 8.41 -5.92
C ASP A 113 -18.67 7.90 -7.35
N THR A 114 -17.62 7.30 -7.93
CA THR A 114 -17.66 6.77 -9.31
C THR A 114 -18.19 5.34 -9.38
N LEU A 115 -17.69 4.43 -8.53
CA LEU A 115 -18.13 3.03 -8.53
C LEU A 115 -19.33 2.77 -7.59
N ASN A 116 -19.62 3.72 -6.70
CA ASN A 116 -20.75 3.66 -5.76
C ASN A 116 -20.75 2.39 -4.88
N TYR A 117 -19.56 1.91 -4.49
CA TYR A 117 -19.46 0.86 -3.47
C TYR A 117 -19.87 1.40 -2.10
N SER A 118 -20.40 0.53 -1.23
CA SER A 118 -20.80 0.90 0.13
C SER A 118 -19.68 0.77 1.16
N SER A 119 -18.61 0.05 0.81
CA SER A 119 -17.44 -0.16 1.66
C SER A 119 -16.21 -0.50 0.83
N VAL A 120 -15.04 -0.34 1.43
CA VAL A 120 -13.75 -0.60 0.81
C VAL A 120 -12.79 -1.19 1.84
N ILE A 121 -11.94 -2.12 1.41
CA ILE A 121 -10.74 -2.55 2.15
C ILE A 121 -9.55 -1.85 1.49
N ILE A 122 -8.72 -1.18 2.28
CA ILE A 122 -7.60 -0.37 1.82
C ILE A 122 -6.29 -1.03 2.26
N THR A 123 -5.39 -1.26 1.30
CA THR A 123 -4.05 -1.81 1.52
C THR A 123 -3.02 -0.95 0.78
N GLU A 124 -1.86 -0.75 1.39
CA GLU A 124 -0.71 -0.10 0.75
C GLU A 124 0.11 -1.11 -0.07
N ASP A 125 1.05 -0.62 -0.89
CA ASP A 125 1.89 -1.43 -1.78
C ASP A 125 3.06 -2.14 -1.06
N ASP A 126 3.09 -2.08 0.27
CA ASP A 126 4.10 -2.68 1.11
C ASP A 126 3.56 -3.61 2.20
N LEU A 127 2.32 -4.08 2.04
CA LEU A 127 1.66 -4.98 2.96
C LEU A 127 1.47 -6.37 2.37
N ASP A 128 1.99 -7.37 3.07
CA ASP A 128 1.57 -8.76 2.89
C ASP A 128 0.21 -8.99 3.56
N ILE A 129 -0.61 -9.85 2.95
CA ILE A 129 -1.89 -10.27 3.53
C ILE A 129 -1.82 -11.71 4.05
N ALA A 130 -2.59 -11.99 5.11
CA ALA A 130 -2.78 -13.33 5.64
C ALA A 130 -3.76 -14.15 4.78
N PRO A 131 -3.73 -15.50 4.83
CA PRO A 131 -4.63 -16.36 4.07
C PRO A 131 -6.14 -16.12 4.33
N ASP A 132 -6.49 -15.69 5.54
CA ASP A 132 -7.85 -15.43 6.02
C ASP A 132 -8.26 -13.95 5.91
N PHE A 133 -7.44 -13.10 5.31
CA PHE A 133 -7.66 -11.65 5.21
C PHE A 133 -9.07 -11.28 4.70
N PHE A 134 -9.52 -11.92 3.61
CA PHE A 134 -10.84 -11.67 3.05
C PHE A 134 -11.98 -12.24 3.90
N GLU A 135 -11.75 -13.37 4.57
CA GLU A 135 -12.72 -13.98 5.48
C GLU A 135 -12.94 -13.09 6.72
N TYR A 136 -11.85 -12.59 7.30
CA TYR A 136 -11.87 -11.63 8.41
C TYR A 136 -12.73 -10.39 8.10
N PHE A 137 -12.48 -9.72 6.96
CA PHE A 137 -13.29 -8.58 6.56
C PHE A 137 -14.72 -8.95 6.20
N SER A 138 -14.95 -10.09 5.55
CA SER A 138 -16.30 -10.55 5.25
C SER A 138 -17.12 -10.79 6.52
N ALA A 139 -16.52 -11.39 7.55
CA ALA A 139 -17.21 -11.73 8.80
C ALA A 139 -17.52 -10.47 9.62
N THR A 140 -16.61 -9.50 9.62
CA THR A 140 -16.72 -8.27 10.43
C THR A 140 -17.45 -7.13 9.73
N ARG A 141 -17.66 -7.18 8.41
CA ARG A 141 -18.32 -6.10 7.64
C ARG A 141 -19.66 -5.69 8.22
N ARG A 142 -20.49 -6.65 8.63
CA ARG A 142 -21.81 -6.37 9.21
C ARG A 142 -21.73 -5.55 10.50
N LEU A 143 -20.64 -5.66 11.27
CA LEU A 143 -20.45 -4.90 12.51
C LEU A 143 -20.47 -3.39 12.25
N LEU A 144 -19.87 -2.94 11.14
CA LEU A 144 -19.88 -1.53 10.74
C LEU A 144 -21.28 -1.01 10.37
N ASP A 145 -22.23 -1.89 10.01
CA ASP A 145 -23.61 -1.47 9.74
C ASP A 145 -24.41 -1.34 11.03
N ILE A 146 -24.27 -2.31 11.95
CA ILE A 146 -25.11 -2.43 13.14
C ILE A 146 -24.63 -1.61 14.33
N ASP A 147 -23.33 -1.35 14.44
CA ASP A 147 -22.76 -0.59 15.55
C ASP A 147 -22.17 0.73 15.04
N LYS A 148 -22.90 1.82 15.30
CA LYS A 148 -22.52 3.18 14.88
C LYS A 148 -21.35 3.77 15.68
N THR A 149 -20.88 3.09 16.71
CA THR A 149 -19.70 3.50 17.48
C THR A 149 -18.40 3.01 16.85
N LEU A 150 -18.45 2.12 15.84
CA LEU A 150 -17.27 1.65 15.11
C LEU A 150 -16.95 2.58 13.94
N TYR A 151 -15.67 2.91 13.80
CA TYR A 151 -15.17 3.69 12.65
C TYR A 151 -14.69 2.80 11.50
N CYS A 152 -13.92 1.75 11.81
CA CYS A 152 -13.34 0.85 10.83
C CYS A 152 -13.11 -0.55 11.42
N VAL A 153 -12.74 -1.50 10.57
CA VAL A 153 -12.09 -2.76 10.96
C VAL A 153 -10.67 -2.70 10.43
N SER A 154 -9.64 -2.97 11.23
CA SER A 154 -8.24 -3.04 10.77
C SER A 154 -7.70 -4.46 10.92
N ALA A 155 -6.81 -4.86 10.01
CA ALA A 155 -6.07 -6.12 10.04
C ALA A 155 -4.77 -6.02 10.87
N TRP A 156 -4.53 -4.87 11.53
CA TRP A 156 -3.30 -4.60 12.24
C TRP A 156 -3.49 -4.52 13.75
N ASN A 157 -2.58 -5.17 14.48
CA ASN A 157 -2.41 -5.02 15.91
C ASN A 157 -1.08 -4.31 16.17
N ASP A 158 -1.12 -3.07 16.68
CA ASP A 158 0.08 -2.27 16.97
C ASP A 158 1.07 -2.96 17.93
N ASN A 159 0.59 -3.88 18.78
CA ASN A 159 1.41 -4.70 19.67
C ASN A 159 1.46 -6.19 19.25
N GLY A 160 1.23 -6.48 17.97
CA GLY A 160 1.11 -7.84 17.41
C GLY A 160 2.41 -8.64 17.28
N LYS A 161 3.46 -8.33 18.05
CA LYS A 161 4.70 -9.13 18.02
C LYS A 161 4.44 -10.51 18.63
N ALA A 162 5.02 -11.56 18.06
CA ALA A 162 4.74 -12.96 18.42
C ALA A 162 4.84 -13.32 19.92
N HIS A 163 5.66 -12.59 20.70
CA HIS A 163 5.82 -12.81 22.15
C HIS A 163 4.84 -11.99 23.02
N LEU A 164 4.04 -11.12 22.40
CA LEU A 164 3.04 -10.27 23.06
C LEU A 164 1.60 -10.72 22.76
N ILE A 165 1.43 -11.73 21.91
CA ILE A 165 0.12 -12.26 21.51
C ILE A 165 0.02 -13.74 21.86
N ASP A 166 -1.22 -14.19 22.07
CA ASP A 166 -1.52 -15.62 22.23
C ASP A 166 -1.74 -16.26 20.86
N MET A 167 -0.71 -16.98 20.38
CA MET A 167 -0.77 -17.69 19.10
C MET A 167 -1.79 -18.83 19.08
N SER A 168 -2.35 -19.23 20.23
CA SER A 168 -3.40 -20.26 20.31
C SER A 168 -4.82 -19.73 20.11
N GLN A 169 -4.99 -18.40 20.05
CA GLN A 169 -6.29 -17.74 19.86
C GLN A 169 -6.28 -16.78 18.64
N PRO A 170 -6.02 -17.28 17.42
CA PRO A 170 -5.97 -16.45 16.20
C PRO A 170 -7.31 -15.77 15.86
N GLU A 171 -8.43 -16.28 16.35
CA GLU A 171 -9.79 -15.77 16.11
C GLU A 171 -10.22 -14.61 17.03
N LEU A 172 -9.42 -14.30 18.06
CA LEU A 172 -9.78 -13.32 19.08
C LEU A 172 -9.67 -11.88 18.54
N LEU A 173 -10.77 -11.13 18.64
CA LEU A 173 -10.87 -9.74 18.17
C LEU A 173 -11.05 -8.75 19.32
N TYR A 174 -10.61 -7.51 19.08
CA TYR A 174 -10.67 -6.43 20.06
C TYR A 174 -11.27 -5.16 19.46
N ARG A 175 -11.76 -4.28 20.32
CA ARG A 175 -11.99 -2.87 20.01
C ARG A 175 -10.79 -2.05 20.45
N SER A 176 -10.45 -1.02 19.68
CA SER A 176 -9.41 -0.05 20.00
C SER A 176 -9.89 1.35 19.65
N ASP A 177 -9.55 2.32 20.48
CA ASP A 177 -9.76 3.74 20.20
C ASP A 177 -8.61 4.35 19.37
N PHE A 178 -7.53 3.60 19.15
CA PHE A 178 -6.45 3.97 18.24
C PHE A 178 -6.75 3.47 16.84
N PHE A 179 -6.69 4.36 15.84
CA PHE A 179 -6.86 4.01 14.42
C PHE A 179 -5.54 3.46 13.85
N PRO A 180 -5.41 2.15 13.57
CA PRO A 180 -4.13 1.55 13.19
C PRO A 180 -3.78 1.72 11.70
N GLY A 181 -4.79 1.85 10.84
CA GLY A 181 -4.61 1.77 9.38
C GLY A 181 -4.18 0.36 8.95
N LEU A 182 -3.09 0.28 8.19
CA LEU A 182 -2.34 -0.94 7.80
C LEU A 182 -3.24 -2.14 7.42
N GLY A 183 -4.02 -1.97 6.35
CA GLY A 183 -5.05 -2.94 5.96
C GLY A 183 -6.34 -2.68 6.73
N TRP A 184 -7.21 -1.79 6.26
CA TRP A 184 -8.46 -1.49 6.98
C TRP A 184 -9.66 -1.38 6.07
N MET A 185 -10.83 -1.70 6.62
CA MET A 185 -12.11 -1.59 5.98
C MET A 185 -12.93 -0.44 6.59
N MET A 186 -13.54 0.35 5.72
CA MET A 186 -14.46 1.42 6.10
C MET A 186 -15.71 1.42 5.21
N THR A 187 -16.75 2.10 5.68
CA THR A 187 -18.00 2.32 4.94
C THR A 187 -18.06 3.75 4.39
N ARG A 188 -18.94 3.99 3.43
CA ARG A 188 -19.17 5.31 2.83
C ARG A 188 -19.74 6.32 3.82
#